data_AF-A0A1Y2I0N1-F1
#
_entry.id   AF-A0A1Y2I0N1-F1
#
_cell.length_a   1.000
_cell.length_b   1.000
_cell.length_c   1.000
_cell.angle_alpha   90.00
_cell.angle_beta   90.00
_cell.angle_gamma   90.00
#
_symmetry.space_group_name_H-M   'P 1'
#
loop_
_entity.id
_entity.type
_entity.pdbx_description
1 polymer ?
#
loop_
_entity_poly.entity_id
_entity_poly.type
_entity_poly.pdbx_seq_one_letter_code
_entity_poly.pdbx_strand_id
1 'polypeptide(L)' 'MADTVLEEVFDPNYEPTQKEIDEYAEFLGMNLEEDADLLWIAREGLKAPLPDAWKPW' A
#
# COMPACT_ATOMS: atom_id res chain seq x y z
N MET A 1 -9.02 19.82 19.79
CA MET A 1 -9.07 18.47 19.19
C MET A 1 -8.14 18.52 18.00
N ALA A 2 -6.93 17.97 18.13
CA ALA A 2 -5.97 17.97 17.03
C ALA A 2 -6.38 16.84 16.09
N ASP A 3 -7.10 17.21 15.02
CA ASP A 3 -7.36 16.31 13.92
C ASP A 3 -6.08 16.28 13.09
N THR A 4 -5.19 15.34 13.42
CA THR A 4 -3.98 15.12 12.62
C THR A 4 -4.41 14.40 11.35
N VAL A 5 -5.00 15.15 10.41
CA VAL A 5 -5.08 14.71 9.02
C VAL A 5 -3.62 14.54 8.60
N LEU A 6 -3.16 13.29 8.54
CA LEU A 6 -1.96 12.94 7.81
C LEU A 6 -2.23 13.41 6.39
N GLU A 7 -1.62 14.53 6.01
CA GLU A 7 -1.65 15.02 4.64
C GLU A 7 -1.05 13.90 3.81
N GLU A 8 -1.92 13.09 3.18
CA GLU A 8 -1.54 12.02 2.28
C GLU A 8 -0.91 12.72 1.07
N VAL A 9 0.38 13.02 1.19
CA VAL A 9 1.21 13.45 0.09
C VAL A 9 1.32 12.22 -0.80
N PHE A 10 0.29 12.01 -1.62
CA PHE A 10 0.29 10.97 -2.63
C PHE A 10 1.41 11.34 -3.61
N ASP A 11 2.61 10.85 -3.35
CA ASP A 11 3.73 11.05 -4.24
C ASP A 11 3.49 10.11 -5.43
N PRO A 12 3.20 10.64 -6.63
CA PRO A 12 2.95 9.79 -7.79
C PRO A 12 4.19 8.97 -8.19
N ASN A 13 5.35 9.25 -7.59
CA ASN A 13 6.58 8.47 -7.73
C ASN A 13 6.91 7.65 -6.48
N TYR A 14 5.96 7.47 -5.54
CA TYR A 14 6.18 6.62 -4.38
C TYR A 14 6.54 5.20 -4.85
N GLU A 15 7.77 4.80 -4.53
CA GLU A 15 8.27 3.46 -4.75
C GLU A 15 8.29 2.75 -3.39
N PRO A 16 7.33 1.84 -3.12
CA PRO A 16 7.31 1.11 -1.86
C PRO A 16 8.58 0.28 -1.75
N THR A 17 9.20 0.33 -0.58
CA THR A 17 10.38 -0.46 -0.26
C THR A 17 10.02 -1.93 -0.09
N GLN A 18 11.01 -2.84 -0.21
CA GLN A 18 10.76 -4.28 0.00
C GLN A 18 10.08 -4.57 1.34
N LYS A 19 10.48 -3.83 2.39
CA LYS A 19 9.88 -3.97 3.71
C LYS A 19 8.39 -3.62 3.72
N GLU A 20 7.99 -2.55 3.04
CA GLU A 20 6.57 -2.17 2.95
C GLU A 20 5.76 -3.18 2.13
N ILE A 21 6.37 -3.72 1.07
CA ILE A 21 5.79 -4.80 0.28
C ILE A 21 5.57 -6.04 1.15
N ASP A 22 6.56 -6.40 1.99
CA ASP A 22 6.49 -7.56 2.88
C ASP A 22 5.43 -7.35 3.97
N GLU A 23 5.40 -6.17 4.62
CA GLU A 23 4.39 -5.82 5.63
C GLU A 23 2.97 -5.83 5.03
N TYR A 24 2.81 -5.34 3.79
CA TYR A 24 1.53 -5.34 3.09
C TYR A 24 1.13 -6.74 2.60
N ALA A 25 2.09 -7.56 2.18
CA ALA A 25 1.86 -8.95 1.83
C ALA A 25 1.42 -9.76 3.06
N GLU A 26 2.06 -9.58 4.22
CA GLU A 26 1.59 -10.15 5.50
C GLU A 26 0.19 -9.67 5.86
N PHE A 27 -0.11 -8.38 5.66
CA PHE A 27 -1.45 -7.83 5.88
C PHE A 27 -2.52 -8.48 4.98
N LEU A 28 -2.17 -8.79 3.72
CA LEU A 28 -3.02 -9.54 2.80
C LEU A 28 -3.13 -11.04 3.17
N GLY A 29 -2.30 -11.52 4.11
CA GLY A 29 -2.22 -12.92 4.51
C GLY A 29 -1.39 -13.79 3.55
N MET A 30 -0.50 -13.17 2.75
CA MET A 30 0.45 -13.87 1.90
C MET A 30 1.61 -14.43 2.72
N ASN A 31 2.17 -15.55 2.29
CA ASN A 31 3.40 -16.10 2.85
C ASN A 31 4.61 -15.59 2.06
N LEU A 32 5.48 -14.78 2.68
CA LEU A 32 6.65 -14.19 1.99
C LEU A 32 7.60 -15.22 1.36
N GLU A 33 7.62 -16.45 1.89
CA GLU A 33 8.48 -17.54 1.40
C GLU A 33 7.81 -18.37 0.30
N GLU A 34 6.51 -18.66 0.43
CA GLU A 34 5.77 -19.49 -0.54
C GLU A 34 5.19 -18.67 -1.69
N ASP A 35 4.81 -17.43 -1.42
CA ASP A 35 4.18 -16.47 -2.33
C ASP A 35 5.18 -15.37 -2.77
N ALA A 36 6.49 -15.63 -2.70
CA ALA A 36 7.53 -14.69 -3.10
C ALA A 36 7.32 -14.15 -4.53
N ASP A 37 6.87 -15.02 -5.45
CA ASP A 37 6.51 -14.70 -6.83
C ASP A 37 5.19 -13.91 -6.96
N LEU A 38 4.42 -13.73 -5.87
CA LEU A 38 3.18 -12.96 -5.81
C LEU A 38 3.34 -11.64 -5.04
N LEU A 39 4.50 -11.36 -4.43
CA LEU A 39 4.79 -10.11 -3.73
C LEU A 39 4.64 -8.86 -4.64
N TRP A 40 4.71 -9.03 -5.97
CA TRP A 40 4.40 -7.96 -6.91
C TRP A 40 2.94 -7.46 -6.81
N ILE A 41 2.00 -8.30 -6.35
CA ILE A 41 0.60 -7.92 -6.12
C ILE A 41 0.52 -6.93 -4.94
N ALA A 42 1.26 -7.20 -3.87
CA ALA A 42 1.36 -6.29 -2.73
C ALA A 42 1.99 -4.95 -3.15
N ARG A 43 3.03 -4.98 -3.99
CA ARG A 43 3.65 -3.78 -4.58
C ARG A 43 2.67 -2.96 -5.41
N GLU A 44 1.90 -3.61 -6.29
CA GLU A 44 0.92 -2.94 -7.14
C GLU A 44 -0.23 -2.37 -6.29
N GLY A 45 -0.66 -3.05 -5.23
CA GLY A 45 -1.67 -2.56 -4.29
C GLY A 45 -1.23 -1.30 -3.55
N LEU A 46 0.03 -1.22 -3.14
CA LEU A 46 0.62 -0.03 -2.52
C LEU A 46 0.79 1.14 -3.51
N LYS A 47 1.04 0.84 -4.79
CA LYS A 47 1.14 1.85 -5.86
C LYS A 47 -0.22 2.25 -6.44
N ALA A 48 -1.26 1.48 -6.19
CA ALA A 48 -2.58 1.75 -6.73
C ALA A 48 -3.10 3.08 -6.16
N PRO A 49 -3.38 4.08 -7.00
CA PRO A 49 -4.01 5.30 -6.52
C PRO A 49 -5.37 4.97 -5.92
N LEU A 50 -5.70 5.61 -4.81
CA LEU A 50 -7.07 5.55 -4.28
C LEU A 50 -8.02 5.98 -5.41
N PRO A 51 -9.03 5.18 -5.78
CA PRO A 51 -9.96 5.56 -6.85
C PRO A 51 -10.67 6.86 -6.46
N ASP A 52 -10.83 7.79 -7.42
CA ASP A 52 -11.49 9.10 -7.26
C ASP A 52 -12.88 9.04 -6.57
N ALA A 53 -13.51 7.86 -6.55
CA ALA A 53 -14.79 7.60 -5.91
C ALA A 53 -14.72 7.47 -4.38
N TRP A 54 -13.53 7.39 -3.77
CA TRP A 54 -13.34 7.40 -2.31
C TRP A 54 -13.33 8.82 -1.74
N LYS A 55 -14.33 9.62 -2.08
CA LYS A 55 -14.62 10.86 -1.34
C LYS A 55 -15.63 10.58 -0.23
N PRO A 56 -15.41 11.08 1.00
CA PRO A 56 -16.42 11.04 2.03
C PRO A 56 -17.65 11.82 1.55
N TRP A 57 -18.84 11.23 1.74
CA TRP A 57 -20.12 11.91 1.53
C TRP A 57 -20.39 12.95 2.61
#